data_AF-A0A0A1D139-F1
#
_entry.id   AF-A0A0A1D139-F1
#
_cell.length_a   1.000
_cell.length_b   1.000
_cell.length_c   1.000
_cell.angle_alpha   90.00
_cell.angle_beta   90.00
_cell.angle_gamma   90.00
#
_symmetry.space_group_name_H-M   'P 1'
#
loop_
_entity.id
_entity.type
_entity.pdbx_description
1 polymer ?
#
loop_
_entity_poly.entity_id
_entity_poly.type
_entity_poly.pdbx_seq_one_letter_code
_entity_poly.pdbx_strand_id
1 'polypeptide(L)'
;MRDGHFHKAGFRGLKSGQIVDVDLAPEPGNPAEKWAVALKAAGQRIGYVASDFASLRQDIVARLNKSGKAVVATGLIADTEGRTASVF
;
A
#
# COMPACT_ATOMS: atom_id res chain seq x y z
N MET A 1 -9.15 4.22 -2.10
CA MET A 1 -8.27 3.64 -1.07
C MET A 1 -9.02 3.69 0.26
N ARG A 2 -9.11 2.59 1.02
CA ARG A 2 -9.69 2.60 2.37
C ARG A 2 -8.56 2.59 3.41
N ASP A 3 -8.80 3.21 4.57
CA ASP A 3 -8.05 3.02 5.82
C ASP A 3 -6.69 3.73 6.04
N GLY A 4 -6.31 4.72 5.22
CA GLY A 4 -5.10 5.53 5.47
C GLY A 4 -5.08 6.21 6.86
N HIS A 5 -6.27 6.53 7.39
CA HIS A 5 -6.43 7.15 8.72
C HIS A 5 -5.96 6.28 9.89
N PHE A 6 -5.92 4.95 9.73
CA PHE A 6 -5.48 4.01 10.78
C PHE A 6 -3.95 3.83 10.79
N HIS A 7 -3.24 4.34 9.79
CA HIS A 7 -1.81 4.13 9.58
C HIS A 7 -0.97 5.42 9.68
N LYS A 8 -1.36 6.33 10.58
CA LYS A 8 -0.72 7.66 10.76
C LYS A 8 0.81 7.59 10.95
N ALA A 9 1.32 6.54 11.58
CA ALA A 9 2.74 6.35 11.81
C ALA A 9 3.54 6.19 10.50
N GLY A 10 2.97 5.50 9.49
CA GLY A 10 3.63 5.32 8.19
C GLY A 10 3.68 6.59 7.35
N PHE A 11 2.81 7.57 7.62
CA PHE A 11 2.84 8.89 6.97
C PHE A 11 3.77 9.90 7.68
N ARG A 12 4.51 9.48 8.72
CA ARG A 12 5.42 10.39 9.43
C ARG A 12 6.59 10.78 8.52
N GLY A 13 6.76 12.08 8.32
CA GLY A 13 7.81 12.63 7.44
C GLY A 13 7.39 12.77 5.97
N LEU A 14 6.23 12.23 5.59
CA LEU A 14 5.67 12.43 4.25
C LEU A 14 4.87 13.74 4.18
N LYS A 15 4.98 14.43 3.05
CA LYS A 15 4.29 15.71 2.77
C LYS A 15 3.19 15.52 1.74
N SER A 16 2.13 16.30 1.85
CA SER A 16 1.14 16.40 0.77
C SER A 16 1.79 16.88 -0.52
N GLY A 17 1.39 16.31 -1.66
CA GLY A 17 1.99 16.53 -2.96
C GLY A 17 3.30 15.77 -3.21
N GLN A 18 3.80 15.01 -2.22
CA GLN A 18 5.03 14.25 -2.38
C GLN A 18 4.80 13.00 -3.22
N ILE A 19 5.66 12.78 -4.22
CA ILE A 19 5.77 11.50 -4.92
C ILE A 19 6.68 10.58 -4.12
N VAL A 20 6.22 9.36 -3.86
CA VAL A 20 6.96 8.34 -3.10
C VAL A 20 6.86 6.99 -3.80
N ASP A 21 7.91 6.20 -3.70
CA ASP A 21 7.82 4.78 -4.02
C ASP A 21 7.29 4.03 -2.81
N VAL A 22 6.39 3.08 -3.07
CA VAL A 22 5.74 2.26 -2.05
C VAL A 22 5.91 0.79 -2.39
N ASP A 23 6.24 -0.01 -1.39
CA ASP A 23 6.33 -1.46 -1.52
C ASP A 23 4.92 -2.07 -1.41
N LEU A 24 4.65 -3.05 -2.28
CA LEU A 24 3.44 -3.85 -2.24
C LEU A 24 3.74 -5.18 -1.53
N ALA A 25 3.09 -5.39 -0.39
CA ALA A 25 3.24 -6.61 0.41
C ALA A 25 1.89 -7.35 0.52
N PRO A 26 1.79 -8.61 0.08
CA PRO A 26 0.54 -9.37 0.18
C PRO A 26 0.32 -9.80 1.64
N GLU A 27 -0.94 -9.77 2.08
CA GLU A 27 -1.37 -10.17 3.42
C GLU A 27 -2.51 -11.20 3.34
N PRO A 28 -2.22 -12.44 2.88
CA PRO A 28 -3.25 -13.46 2.68
C PRO A 28 -3.95 -13.92 3.97
N GLY A 29 -3.37 -13.62 5.14
CA GLY A 29 -3.97 -13.87 6.46
C GLY A 29 -4.77 -12.70 7.03
N ASN A 30 -5.04 -11.65 6.25
CA ASN A 30 -5.81 -10.51 6.73
C ASN A 30 -7.28 -10.94 6.98
N PRO A 31 -7.83 -10.75 8.20
CA PRO A 31 -9.16 -11.22 8.56
C PRO A 31 -10.29 -10.47 7.85
N ALA A 32 -10.04 -9.26 7.34
CA ALA A 32 -11.03 -8.48 6.62
C ALA A 32 -11.07 -8.81 5.12
N GLU A 33 -9.92 -9.09 4.51
CA GLU A 33 -9.82 -9.35 3.07
C GLU A 33 -8.68 -10.34 2.74
N LYS A 34 -9.04 -11.53 2.24
CA LYS A 34 -8.07 -12.59 1.86
C LYS A 34 -7.09 -12.18 0.74
N TRP A 35 -7.40 -11.15 -0.02
CA TRP A 35 -6.58 -10.66 -1.13
C TRP A 35 -5.85 -9.36 -0.77
N ALA A 36 -5.82 -8.95 0.50
CA ALA A 36 -5.23 -7.68 0.90
C ALA A 36 -3.77 -7.54 0.43
N VAL A 37 -3.46 -6.38 -0.14
CA VAL A 37 -2.10 -5.96 -0.49
C VAL A 37 -1.82 -4.67 0.24
N ALA A 38 -0.91 -4.73 1.22
CA ALA A 38 -0.48 -3.57 1.99
C ALA A 38 0.46 -2.69 1.16
N LEU A 39 0.31 -1.38 1.33
CA LEU A 39 1.24 -0.38 0.84
C LEU A 39 2.17 0.03 1.96
N LYS A 40 3.48 0.01 1.70
CA LYS A 40 4.49 0.41 2.69
C LYS A 40 5.39 1.51 2.13
N ALA A 41 5.58 2.57 2.91
CA ALA A 41 6.59 3.59 2.64
C ALA A 41 7.67 3.50 3.73
N ALA A 42 8.94 3.45 3.33
CA ALA A 42 10.08 3.26 4.25
C ALA A 42 9.88 2.08 5.23
N GLY A 43 9.33 0.97 4.73
CA GLY A 43 9.03 -0.24 5.52
C GLY A 43 7.81 -0.13 6.45
N GLN A 44 7.16 1.03 6.55
CA GLN A 44 5.98 1.24 7.39
C GLN A 44 4.70 1.17 6.56
N ARG A 45 3.68 0.47 7.07
CA ARG A 45 2.37 0.40 6.41
C ARG A 45 1.71 1.77 6.41
N ILE A 46 1.25 2.20 5.24
CA ILE A 46 0.50 3.45 5.03
C ILE A 46 -0.95 3.19 4.58
N GLY A 47 -1.29 1.95 4.26
CA GLY A 47 -2.64 1.56 3.87
C GLY A 47 -2.65 0.26 3.08
N TYR A 48 -3.72 0.09 2.32
CA TYR A 48 -3.90 -1.06 1.42
C TYR A 48 -4.28 -0.57 0.03
N VAL A 49 -3.90 -1.37 -0.96
CA VAL A 49 -4.43 -1.23 -2.32
C VAL A 49 -5.93 -1.49 -2.31
N ALA A 50 -6.67 -0.83 -3.21
CA ALA A 50 -8.11 -1.06 -3.34
C ALA A 50 -8.41 -2.54 -3.66
N SER A 51 -9.44 -3.07 -3.00
CA SER A 51 -9.84 -4.48 -3.05
C SER A 51 -9.98 -5.03 -4.48
N ASP A 52 -10.57 -4.26 -5.39
CA ASP A 52 -10.75 -4.68 -6.80
C ASP A 52 -9.40 -4.97 -7.48
N PHE A 53 -8.42 -4.08 -7.29
CA PHE A 53 -7.08 -4.26 -7.83
C PHE A 53 -6.33 -5.38 -7.10
N ALA A 54 -6.48 -5.44 -5.77
CA ALA A 54 -5.82 -6.43 -4.94
C ALA A 54 -6.27 -7.85 -5.34
N SER A 55 -7.58 -8.06 -5.54
CA SER A 55 -8.15 -9.34 -5.97
C SER A 55 -7.61 -9.84 -7.31
N LEU A 56 -7.24 -8.94 -8.21
CA LEU A 56 -6.75 -9.26 -9.56
C LEU A 56 -5.23 -9.49 -9.62
N ARG A 57 -4.46 -8.98 -8.65
CA ARG A 57 -2.99 -8.90 -8.75
C ARG A 57 -2.23 -9.42 -7.53
N GLN A 58 -2.92 -9.82 -6.46
CA GLN A 58 -2.25 -10.30 -5.23
C GLN A 58 -1.36 -11.51 -5.51
N ASP A 59 -1.77 -12.43 -6.38
CA ASP A 59 -1.02 -13.62 -6.77
C ASP A 59 0.33 -13.28 -7.43
N ILE A 60 0.34 -12.29 -8.34
CA ILE A 60 1.54 -11.77 -9.00
C ILE A 60 2.46 -11.14 -7.96
N VAL A 61 1.91 -10.29 -7.10
CA VAL A 61 2.66 -9.62 -6.02
C VAL A 61 3.27 -10.67 -5.08
N ALA A 62 2.51 -11.70 -4.70
CA ALA A 62 2.98 -12.78 -3.84
C ALA A 62 4.06 -13.62 -4.49
N ARG A 63 3.90 -13.99 -5.77
CA ARG A 63 4.90 -14.76 -6.51
C ARG A 63 6.22 -14.02 -6.63
N LEU A 64 6.19 -12.72 -6.96
CA LEU A 64 7.38 -11.90 -7.10
C LEU A 64 8.09 -11.71 -5.76
N ASN A 65 7.35 -11.34 -4.70
CA ASN A 65 7.91 -11.22 -3.35
C ASN A 65 8.53 -12.55 -2.87
N LYS A 66 7.87 -13.69 -3.11
CA LYS A 66 8.41 -15.03 -2.77
C LYS A 66 9.69 -15.37 -3.53
N SER A 67 9.89 -14.81 -4.73
CA SER A 67 11.14 -14.98 -5.49
C SER A 67 12.28 -14.08 -5.02
N GLY A 68 12.08 -13.29 -3.96
CA GLY A 68 13.06 -12.34 -3.44
C GLY A 68 13.05 -10.99 -4.15
N LYS A 69 12.05 -10.71 -5.00
CA LYS A 69 11.92 -9.44 -5.72
C LYS A 69 10.89 -8.55 -5.02
N ALA A 70 11.27 -7.32 -4.70
CA ALA A 70 10.30 -6.32 -4.24
C ALA A 70 9.39 -5.88 -5.40
N VAL A 71 8.10 -5.79 -5.13
CA VAL A 71 7.14 -5.15 -6.05
C VAL A 71 6.88 -3.75 -5.54
N VAL A 72 7.22 -2.76 -6.36
CA VAL A 72 7.11 -1.34 -6.02
C VAL A 72 6.09 -0.67 -6.94
N ALA A 73 5.45 0.37 -6.44
CA ALA A 73 4.66 1.28 -7.24
C ALA A 73 4.96 2.72 -6.82
N THR A 74 4.72 3.66 -7.71
CA THR A 74 4.88 5.08 -7.42
C THR A 74 3.54 5.67 -7.03
N GLY A 75 3.50 6.43 -5.94
CA GLY A 75 2.29 7.04 -5.43
C GLY A 75 2.46 8.52 -5.09
N LEU A 76 1.35 9.25 -5.15
CA LEU A 76 1.24 10.63 -4.68
C LEU A 76 0.59 10.65 -3.30
N ILE A 77 1.19 11.36 -2.36
CA ILE A 77 0.56 11.66 -1.08
C ILE A 77 -0.43 12.81 -1.27
N ALA A 78 -1.71 12.53 -1.13
CA ALA A 78 -2.79 13.51 -1.20
C ALA A 78 -3.38 13.75 0.20
N ASP A 79 -3.68 14.99 0.52
CA ASP A 79 -4.37 15.36 1.75
C ASP A 79 -5.86 15.55 1.46
N THR A 80 -6.66 14.54 1.76
CA THR A 80 -8.12 14.54 1.60
C THR A 80 -8.72 14.25 2.95
N GLU A 81 -8.89 15.30 3.78
CA GLU A 81 -9.39 15.23 5.18
C GLU A 81 -8.63 14.21 6.08
N GLY A 82 -7.44 13.83 5.64
CA GLY A 82 -6.58 12.76 6.13
C GLY A 82 -5.53 12.42 5.07
N ARG A 83 -4.32 12.10 5.52
CA ARG A 83 -3.22 11.74 4.61
C ARG A 83 -3.53 10.41 3.94
N THR A 84 -3.63 10.44 2.63
CA THR A 84 -3.93 9.29 1.78
C THR A 84 -2.81 9.17 0.74
N ALA A 85 -2.39 7.95 0.41
CA ALA A 85 -1.55 7.73 -0.76
C ALA A 85 -2.46 7.38 -1.95
N SER A 86 -2.12 7.80 -3.16
CA SER A 86 -2.77 7.34 -4.38
C SER A 86 -1.70 6.75 -5.28
N VAL A 87 -1.89 5.50 -5.69
CA VAL A 87 -0.95 4.77 -6.56
C VAL A 87 -1.49 4.86 -7.99
N PHE A 88 -0.61 5.20 -8.94
CA PHE A 88 -0.95 5.33 -10.37
C PHE A 88 -0.35 4.17 -11.17
#